data_AF-A0A959IIF7-F1
#
_entry.id   AF-A0A959IIF7-F1
#
_cell.length_a   1.000
_cell.length_b   1.000
_cell.length_c   1.000
_cell.angle_alpha   90.00
_cell.angle_beta   90.00
_cell.angle_gamma   90.00
#
_symmetry.space_group_name_H-M   'P 1'
#
loop_
_entity.id
_entity.type
_entity.pdbx_description
1 polymer ?
#
loop_
_entity_poly.entity_id
_entity_poly.type
_entity_poly.pdbx_seq_one_letter_code
_entity_poly.pdbx_strand_id
1 'polypeptide(L)'
;MQTKTKLWQALPLLFLSCTLIGQIHEPVTPNASPEARALLELLYNISDQYTLTGQHNFPISRDRNSQFAADYIGKTPIVWSQDLGFAKDGDKDSYLARPAIVEEAIRQHRLGAIITLCWHAVPPTADEPVTFQPLPGAAPDALASVQGKLLDQQFRDILTPGTALHKKWMAQVDEIAGFLRQLQDAQVPVLWRPYHEMNGDWFWWGGRYEGEYTTARLYRQIFDRLVKHHKLNNLIWMWSVDRPTQPGREFKNFYPGEEYLDVVSLDVYGSDFKQNYYDDLKALAKGKPLALGEVGVPPGLDILENQPGWTLYVIWSGMTRLTPKAQYKSYLQSPRMLFLEDNAYADLLEPLRNIAGLPAINPKLPADFSGLWVLNEQESEIQNSFGGGAAYKMNIIQIEEDLAVMSYTQSEWDDDAVSKELITGNGSDMIRMVFNSPQTRNAGWSPKKDQLIIRSKVTFHFGNNPTEVTGEDTWRLERKGRHLIIDRSVHSPRGKSVSHLVYERQ
;
A
#
# COMPACT_ATOMS: atom_id res chain seq x y z
N MET A 1 53.55 -29.20 -68.30
CA MET A 1 53.49 -29.96 -67.03
C MET A 1 52.73 -29.12 -66.03
N GLN A 2 51.69 -29.69 -65.42
CA GLN A 2 50.60 -29.02 -64.70
C GLN A 2 51.04 -28.04 -63.60
N THR A 3 50.60 -26.79 -63.67
CA THR A 3 50.60 -25.84 -62.54
C THR A 3 49.21 -25.81 -61.91
N LYS A 4 49.09 -26.35 -60.70
CA LYS A 4 47.87 -26.38 -59.89
C LYS A 4 47.66 -25.03 -59.18
N THR A 5 46.54 -24.38 -59.45
CA THR A 5 45.97 -23.27 -58.68
C THR A 5 45.35 -23.82 -57.38
N LYS A 6 45.76 -23.31 -56.22
CA LYS A 6 45.10 -23.59 -54.92
C LYS A 6 44.06 -22.49 -54.64
N LEU A 7 42.79 -22.89 -54.52
CA LEU A 7 41.74 -22.08 -53.92
C LEU A 7 41.96 -22.00 -52.40
N TRP A 8 41.87 -20.79 -51.86
CA TRP A 8 41.74 -20.52 -50.43
C TRP A 8 40.26 -20.60 -50.05
N GLN A 9 39.90 -21.51 -49.13
CA GLN A 9 38.59 -21.52 -48.48
C GLN A 9 38.66 -20.62 -47.23
N ALA A 10 37.79 -19.62 -47.18
CA ALA A 10 37.57 -18.78 -46.01
C ALA A 10 36.76 -19.56 -44.96
N LEU A 11 37.25 -19.62 -43.71
CA LEU A 11 36.47 -20.06 -42.57
C LEU A 11 35.46 -18.97 -42.16
N PRO A 12 34.22 -19.30 -41.77
CA PRO A 12 33.32 -18.34 -41.16
C PRO A 12 33.73 -18.08 -39.71
N LEU A 13 33.90 -16.81 -39.34
CA LEU A 13 33.96 -16.38 -37.95
C LEU A 13 32.61 -16.65 -37.28
N LEU A 14 32.60 -17.52 -36.27
CA LEU A 14 31.51 -17.62 -35.31
C LEU A 14 31.49 -16.35 -34.44
N PHE A 15 30.46 -15.54 -34.60
CA PHE A 15 30.10 -14.51 -33.62
C PHE A 15 29.60 -15.20 -32.35
N LEU A 16 30.40 -15.21 -31.29
CA LEU A 16 29.90 -15.45 -29.94
C LEU A 16 29.06 -14.24 -29.53
N SER A 17 27.74 -14.37 -29.56
CA SER A 17 26.84 -13.46 -28.88
C SER A 17 27.05 -13.61 -27.38
N CYS A 18 27.76 -12.66 -26.77
CA CYS A 18 27.88 -12.57 -25.32
C CYS A 18 26.53 -12.08 -24.77
N THR A 19 25.63 -13.00 -24.44
CA THR A 19 24.50 -12.68 -23.56
C THR A 19 25.08 -12.35 -22.20
N LEU A 20 25.05 -11.08 -21.79
CA LEU A 20 25.25 -10.72 -20.39
C LEU A 20 24.18 -11.45 -19.58
N ILE A 21 24.57 -12.51 -18.89
CA ILE A 21 23.76 -13.10 -17.83
C ILE A 21 23.83 -12.08 -16.70
N GLY A 22 22.76 -11.29 -16.53
CA GLY A 22 22.62 -10.38 -15.40
C GLY A 22 22.78 -11.17 -14.09
N GLN A 23 23.43 -10.56 -13.10
CA GLN A 23 23.53 -11.15 -11.76
C GLN A 23 22.10 -11.30 -11.21
N ILE A 24 21.73 -12.53 -10.84
CA ILE A 24 20.45 -12.82 -10.19
C ILE A 24 20.61 -12.51 -8.71
N HIS A 25 19.75 -11.64 -8.17
CA HIS A 25 19.72 -11.22 -6.78
C HIS A 25 18.62 -11.98 -6.04
N GLU A 26 19.00 -13.03 -5.31
CA GLU A 26 18.04 -13.79 -4.52
C GLU A 26 17.70 -13.08 -3.19
N PRO A 27 16.42 -13.03 -2.78
CA PRO A 27 16.04 -12.59 -1.45
C PRO A 27 16.65 -13.50 -0.37
N VAL A 28 16.89 -12.93 0.82
CA VAL A 28 17.39 -13.69 1.98
C VAL A 28 16.41 -14.75 2.46
N THR A 29 15.11 -14.58 2.17
CA THR A 29 14.07 -15.56 2.44
C THR A 29 14.24 -16.77 1.50
N PRO A 30 14.51 -17.99 2.03
CA PRO A 30 14.61 -19.18 1.20
C PRO A 30 13.29 -19.49 0.50
N ASN A 31 13.36 -19.86 -0.78
CA ASN A 31 12.17 -20.11 -1.62
C ASN A 31 11.21 -18.91 -1.67
N ALA A 32 11.75 -17.68 -1.73
CA ALA A 32 10.97 -16.47 -1.95
C ALA A 32 10.00 -16.63 -3.12
N SER A 33 8.81 -16.03 -2.97
CA SER A 33 7.79 -16.07 -4.02
C SER A 33 8.31 -15.38 -5.29
N PRO A 34 7.83 -15.79 -6.48
CA PRO A 34 8.20 -15.13 -7.73
C PRO A 34 8.01 -13.61 -7.70
N GLU A 35 6.94 -13.13 -7.07
CA GLU A 35 6.61 -11.71 -6.94
C GLU A 35 7.59 -10.99 -6.01
N ALA A 36 8.00 -11.61 -4.90
CA ALA A 36 9.01 -11.04 -4.00
C ALA A 36 10.38 -10.92 -4.70
N ARG A 37 10.80 -11.95 -5.44
CA ARG A 37 12.01 -11.89 -6.27
C ARG A 37 11.93 -10.76 -7.29
N ALA A 38 10.81 -10.64 -8.01
CA ALA A 38 10.62 -9.59 -8.99
C ALA A 38 10.65 -8.18 -8.37
N LEU A 39 10.07 -8.01 -7.18
CA LEU A 39 10.12 -6.75 -6.44
C LEU A 39 11.56 -6.41 -6.03
N LEU A 40 12.33 -7.39 -5.56
CA LEU A 40 13.73 -7.17 -5.19
C LEU A 40 14.57 -6.80 -6.43
N GLU A 41 14.42 -7.53 -7.54
CA GLU A 41 15.09 -7.23 -8.80
C GLU A 41 14.74 -5.84 -9.32
N LEU A 42 13.48 -5.40 -9.19
CA LEU A 42 13.09 -4.03 -9.50
C LEU A 42 13.94 -3.03 -8.70
N LEU A 43 14.11 -3.22 -7.40
CA LEU A 43 14.92 -2.34 -6.56
C LEU A 43 16.41 -2.32 -6.96
N TYR A 44 16.98 -3.46 -7.33
CA TYR A 44 18.35 -3.52 -7.85
C TYR A 44 18.47 -2.77 -9.19
N ASN A 45 17.52 -2.98 -10.10
CA ASN A 45 17.54 -2.38 -11.44
C ASN A 45 17.42 -0.86 -11.43
N ILE A 46 16.69 -0.29 -10.46
CA ILE A 46 16.54 1.16 -10.35
C ILE A 46 17.62 1.83 -9.51
N SER A 47 18.43 1.06 -8.77
CA SER A 47 19.47 1.61 -7.91
C SER A 47 20.44 2.46 -8.72
N ASP A 48 20.88 3.57 -8.12
CA ASP A 48 21.68 4.62 -8.75
C ASP A 48 21.04 5.36 -9.94
N GLN A 49 19.83 4.99 -10.39
CA GLN A 49 19.16 5.57 -11.57
C GLN A 49 17.87 6.34 -11.22
N TYR A 50 16.96 5.70 -10.49
CA TYR A 50 15.65 6.24 -10.16
C TYR A 50 15.40 6.24 -8.66
N THR A 51 14.48 7.11 -8.24
CA THR A 51 13.95 7.15 -6.88
C THR A 51 12.43 7.16 -6.95
N LEU A 52 11.82 6.10 -6.40
CA LEU A 52 10.37 5.96 -6.31
C LEU A 52 9.82 6.85 -5.20
N THR A 53 8.77 7.61 -5.50
CA THR A 53 8.11 8.47 -4.54
C THR A 53 7.15 7.68 -3.65
N GLY A 54 7.09 7.98 -2.35
CA GLY A 54 6.28 7.20 -1.41
C GLY A 54 5.59 8.02 -0.34
N GLN A 55 4.50 7.44 0.20
CA GLN A 55 3.63 8.10 1.16
C GLN A 55 3.09 7.10 2.19
N HIS A 56 3.23 7.46 3.48
CA HIS A 56 2.70 6.69 4.60
C HIS A 56 1.27 7.09 4.97
N ASN A 57 0.48 6.11 5.40
CA ASN A 57 -0.90 6.25 5.86
C ASN A 57 -1.03 5.68 7.27
N PHE A 58 -1.86 6.32 8.11
CA PHE A 58 -2.19 5.73 9.42
C PHE A 58 -3.10 4.50 9.24
N PRO A 59 -3.10 3.53 10.19
CA PRO A 59 -3.90 2.31 10.14
C PRO A 59 -5.37 2.49 9.73
N ILE A 60 -6.10 3.42 10.33
CA ILE A 60 -7.53 3.61 9.99
C ILE A 60 -7.76 4.39 8.69
N SER A 61 -6.71 4.99 8.12
CA SER A 61 -6.83 6.01 7.07
C SER A 61 -6.78 5.43 5.65
N ARG A 62 -6.59 4.12 5.48
CA ARG A 62 -6.40 3.46 4.17
C ARG A 62 -5.36 4.19 3.31
N ASP A 63 -5.77 4.88 2.25
CA ASP A 63 -4.92 5.66 1.34
C ASP A 63 -5.14 7.18 1.42
N ARG A 64 -5.84 7.69 2.43
CA ARG A 64 -6.20 9.12 2.55
C ARG A 64 -5.00 10.05 2.36
N ASN A 65 -3.84 9.73 2.95
CA ASN A 65 -2.66 10.58 2.80
C ASN A 65 -2.00 10.41 1.43
N SER A 66 -2.05 9.22 0.83
CA SER A 66 -1.64 8.99 -0.56
C SER A 66 -2.47 9.80 -1.54
N GLN A 67 -3.80 9.82 -1.40
CA GLN A 67 -4.68 10.67 -2.23
C GLN A 67 -4.37 12.15 -2.03
N PHE A 68 -4.20 12.58 -0.78
CA PHE A 68 -3.82 13.96 -0.50
C PHE A 68 -2.46 14.34 -1.09
N ALA A 69 -1.49 13.43 -1.05
CA ALA A 69 -0.18 13.65 -1.65
C ALA A 69 -0.29 13.76 -3.17
N ALA A 70 -1.07 12.88 -3.81
CA ALA A 70 -1.36 12.95 -5.24
C ALA A 70 -1.94 14.31 -5.63
N ASP A 71 -2.94 14.78 -4.89
CA ASP A 71 -3.57 16.10 -5.09
C ASP A 71 -2.59 17.27 -4.89
N TYR A 72 -1.71 17.17 -3.89
CA TYR A 72 -0.79 18.25 -3.53
C TYR A 72 0.38 18.36 -4.51
N ILE A 73 0.92 17.21 -4.93
CA ILE A 73 2.06 17.08 -5.82
C ILE A 73 1.62 17.25 -7.28
N GLY A 74 0.47 16.69 -7.66
CA GLY A 74 -0.04 16.62 -9.03
C GLY A 74 0.23 15.28 -9.72
N LYS A 75 0.82 14.31 -9.01
CA LYS A 75 1.03 12.92 -9.43
C LYS A 75 1.05 12.00 -8.21
N THR A 76 0.67 10.75 -8.40
CA THR A 76 0.46 9.76 -7.32
C THR A 76 1.79 9.14 -6.90
N PRO A 77 2.13 9.14 -5.59
CA PRO A 77 3.27 8.39 -5.09
C PRO A 77 3.15 6.89 -5.38
N ILE A 78 4.26 6.27 -5.77
CA ILE A 78 4.34 4.84 -6.11
C ILE A 78 4.27 3.95 -4.86
N VAL A 79 4.99 4.31 -3.80
CA VAL A 79 5.07 3.48 -2.60
C VAL A 79 3.93 3.83 -1.68
N TRP A 80 3.03 2.87 -1.48
CA TRP A 80 1.99 2.95 -0.46
C TRP A 80 2.49 2.29 0.81
N SER A 81 2.51 3.05 1.91
CA SER A 81 3.00 2.60 3.21
C SER A 81 1.91 2.66 4.27
N GLN A 82 1.89 1.67 5.17
CA GLN A 82 1.02 1.66 6.35
C GLN A 82 1.65 0.91 7.54
N ASP A 83 1.14 1.16 8.73
CA ASP A 83 1.42 0.42 9.97
C ASP A 83 0.31 -0.59 10.26
N LEU A 84 0.61 -1.66 10.98
CA LEU A 84 -0.33 -2.67 11.48
C LEU A 84 -1.05 -2.27 12.80
N GLY A 85 -0.68 -1.13 13.39
CA GLY A 85 -1.41 -0.52 14.51
C GLY A 85 -1.24 -1.24 15.85
N PHE A 86 -1.61 -0.53 16.92
CA PHE A 86 -1.44 -0.95 18.32
C PHE A 86 -2.47 -0.34 19.28
N ALA A 87 -3.17 0.72 18.84
CA ALA A 87 -4.02 1.54 19.68
C ALA A 87 -5.47 1.02 19.71
N LYS A 88 -6.27 1.59 20.61
CA LYS A 88 -7.69 1.23 20.78
C LYS A 88 -8.54 1.67 19.59
N ASP A 89 -9.78 1.15 19.57
CA ASP A 89 -10.79 1.60 18.61
C ASP A 89 -11.00 3.13 18.66
N GLY A 90 -11.25 3.72 17.49
CA GLY A 90 -11.36 5.15 17.27
C GLY A 90 -10.03 5.93 17.25
N ASP A 91 -8.90 5.30 17.60
CA ASP A 91 -7.58 5.90 17.41
C ASP A 91 -7.10 5.74 15.95
N LYS A 92 -6.31 6.69 15.45
CA LYS A 92 -5.73 6.61 14.11
C LYS A 92 -4.85 5.38 13.91
N ASP A 93 -4.24 4.90 14.99
CA ASP A 93 -3.33 3.77 15.04
C ASP A 93 -4.02 2.48 15.54
N SER A 94 -5.35 2.39 15.41
CA SER A 94 -6.15 1.26 15.90
C SER A 94 -5.68 -0.08 15.33
N TYR A 95 -5.42 -1.06 16.21
CA TYR A 95 -5.05 -2.42 15.80
C TYR A 95 -6.21 -3.16 15.09
N LEU A 96 -7.46 -2.73 15.33
CA LEU A 96 -8.64 -3.29 14.68
C LEU A 96 -8.71 -2.98 13.17
N ALA A 97 -7.85 -2.09 12.67
CA ALA A 97 -7.77 -1.76 11.25
C ALA A 97 -7.08 -2.84 10.40
N ARG A 98 -6.38 -3.82 11.00
CA ARG A 98 -5.57 -4.83 10.28
C ARG A 98 -6.28 -5.54 9.12
N PRO A 99 -7.55 -5.98 9.24
CA PRO A 99 -8.28 -6.53 8.10
C PRO A 99 -8.40 -5.54 6.93
N ALA A 100 -8.76 -4.28 7.22
CA ALA A 100 -8.88 -3.23 6.21
C ALA A 100 -7.51 -2.82 5.63
N ILE A 101 -6.44 -2.93 6.40
CA ILE A 101 -5.05 -2.72 5.94
C ILE A 101 -4.68 -3.77 4.88
N VAL A 102 -5.01 -5.05 5.12
CA VAL A 102 -4.76 -6.14 4.15
C VAL A 102 -5.55 -5.92 2.87
N GLU A 103 -6.85 -5.63 2.97
CA GLU A 103 -7.70 -5.34 1.81
C GLU A 103 -7.14 -4.18 0.98
N GLU A 104 -6.72 -3.10 1.65
CA GLU A 104 -6.18 -1.92 1.00
C GLU A 104 -4.81 -2.18 0.37
N ALA A 105 -3.92 -2.93 1.02
CA ALA A 105 -2.64 -3.32 0.45
C ALA A 105 -2.82 -4.14 -0.83
N ILE A 106 -3.78 -5.08 -0.87
CA ILE A 106 -4.11 -5.85 -2.07
C ILE A 106 -4.63 -4.91 -3.18
N ARG A 107 -5.52 -3.97 -2.83
CA ARG A 107 -6.04 -2.98 -3.79
C ARG A 107 -4.92 -2.12 -4.37
N GLN A 108 -4.07 -1.55 -3.51
CA GLN A 108 -2.94 -0.71 -3.91
C GLN A 108 -1.95 -1.47 -4.80
N HIS A 109 -1.67 -2.74 -4.48
CA HIS A 109 -0.81 -3.58 -5.31
C HIS A 109 -1.38 -3.76 -6.72
N ARG A 110 -2.68 -4.03 -6.84
CA ARG A 110 -3.38 -4.13 -8.12
C ARG A 110 -3.32 -2.83 -8.93
N LEU A 111 -3.47 -1.70 -8.25
CA LEU A 111 -3.33 -0.35 -8.82
C LEU A 111 -1.89 -0.01 -9.25
N GLY A 112 -0.91 -0.84 -8.90
CA GLY A 112 0.49 -0.69 -9.31
C GLY A 112 1.40 -0.06 -8.26
N ALA A 113 0.91 0.12 -7.02
CA ALA A 113 1.74 0.59 -5.93
C ALA A 113 2.71 -0.51 -5.43
N ILE A 114 3.88 -0.08 -4.95
CA ILE A 114 4.75 -0.94 -4.14
C ILE A 114 4.28 -0.87 -2.68
N ILE A 115 4.08 -2.03 -2.07
CA ILE A 115 3.55 -2.14 -0.71
C ILE A 115 4.70 -2.19 0.29
N THR A 116 4.67 -1.30 1.28
CA THR A 116 5.55 -1.38 2.45
C THR A 116 4.75 -1.32 3.74
N LEU A 117 5.03 -2.25 4.65
CA LEU A 117 4.36 -2.32 5.94
C LEU A 117 5.40 -2.23 7.06
N CYS A 118 5.13 -1.40 8.06
CA CYS A 118 5.86 -1.38 9.32
C CYS A 118 4.96 -1.82 10.47
N TRP A 119 5.53 -1.96 11.67
CA TRP A 119 4.78 -2.35 12.84
C TRP A 119 5.34 -1.71 14.11
N HIS A 120 4.59 -0.75 14.66
CA HIS A 120 4.83 -0.27 16.02
C HIS A 120 4.35 -1.31 17.03
N ALA A 121 5.16 -2.35 17.23
CA ALA A 121 4.78 -3.55 17.97
C ALA A 121 4.45 -3.28 19.43
N VAL A 122 3.40 -3.93 19.93
CA VAL A 122 3.08 -3.94 21.37
C VAL A 122 4.08 -4.81 22.12
N PRO A 123 4.67 -4.33 23.23
CA PRO A 123 5.60 -5.15 23.99
C PRO A 123 4.87 -6.35 24.60
N PRO A 124 5.53 -7.52 24.74
CA PRO A 124 4.92 -8.73 25.29
C PRO A 124 4.64 -8.65 26.80
N THR A 125 4.95 -7.52 27.43
CA THR A 125 4.53 -7.16 28.80
C THR A 125 3.08 -6.69 28.88
N ALA A 126 2.43 -6.41 27.75
CA ALA A 126 1.05 -5.93 27.66
C ALA A 126 0.27 -6.65 26.54
N ASP A 127 -1.05 -6.51 26.56
CA ASP A 127 -1.94 -6.91 25.48
C ASP A 127 -2.46 -5.66 24.77
N GLU A 128 -2.83 -5.79 23.50
CA GLU A 128 -3.49 -4.71 22.77
C GLU A 128 -4.88 -4.42 23.36
N PRO A 129 -5.31 -3.15 23.40
CA PRO A 129 -4.60 -1.97 22.91
C PRO A 129 -3.62 -1.35 23.92
N VAL A 130 -2.61 -0.63 23.41
CA VAL A 130 -1.67 0.17 24.21
C VAL A 130 -1.59 1.62 23.73
N THR A 131 -0.93 2.49 24.49
CA THR A 131 -0.62 3.87 24.06
C THR A 131 0.72 3.94 23.32
N PHE A 132 0.94 5.02 22.57
CA PHE A 132 2.25 5.24 21.96
C PHE A 132 3.31 5.56 23.03
N GLN A 133 3.01 6.54 23.90
CA GLN A 133 3.83 6.95 25.03
C GLN A 133 3.37 6.33 26.34
N PRO A 134 4.28 6.11 27.31
CA PRO A 134 3.89 5.72 28.66
C PRO A 134 2.94 6.74 29.29
N LEU A 135 1.91 6.25 29.98
CA LEU A 135 1.01 7.13 30.74
C LEU A 135 1.72 7.72 31.98
N PRO A 136 1.37 8.95 32.40
CA PRO A 136 1.91 9.52 33.64
C PRO A 136 1.67 8.58 34.84
N GLY A 137 2.73 8.28 35.59
CA GLY A 137 2.67 7.41 36.77
C GLY A 137 2.58 5.91 36.47
N ALA A 138 2.72 5.49 35.21
CA ALA A 138 2.85 4.07 34.86
C ALA A 138 4.04 3.44 35.59
N ALA A 139 3.85 2.23 36.13
CA ALA A 139 4.92 1.51 36.78
C ALA A 139 6.03 1.18 35.76
N PRO A 140 7.33 1.34 36.08
CA PRO A 140 8.42 1.15 35.12
C PRO A 140 8.48 -0.26 34.51
N ASP A 141 7.89 -1.25 35.17
CA ASP A 141 7.82 -2.65 34.78
C ASP A 141 6.51 -3.02 34.05
N ALA A 142 5.43 -2.26 34.26
CA ALA A 142 4.15 -2.40 33.57
C ALA A 142 4.13 -1.56 32.27
N LEU A 143 4.90 -2.05 31.30
CA LEU A 143 5.11 -1.35 30.03
C LEU A 143 4.00 -1.68 29.04
N ALA A 144 2.93 -0.90 29.11
CA ALA A 144 1.80 -0.93 28.17
C ALA A 144 1.87 0.25 27.19
N SER A 145 3.02 0.41 26.53
CA SER A 145 3.19 1.41 25.47
C SER A 145 4.33 1.06 24.52
N VAL A 146 4.23 1.51 23.27
CA VAL A 146 5.24 1.29 22.22
C VAL A 146 6.59 1.91 22.61
N GLN A 147 6.57 3.10 23.20
CA GLN A 147 7.77 3.81 23.70
C GLN A 147 8.17 3.43 25.13
N GLY A 148 7.68 2.30 25.64
CA GLY A 148 8.09 1.77 26.93
C GLY A 148 9.53 1.23 26.91
N LYS A 149 10.24 1.26 28.05
CA LYS A 149 11.60 0.73 28.17
C LYS A 149 11.63 -0.57 28.97
N LEU A 150 11.82 -1.71 28.29
CA LEU A 150 11.92 -3.02 28.94
C LEU A 150 13.12 -3.10 29.90
N LEU A 151 12.91 -3.78 31.03
CA LEU A 151 14.00 -4.23 31.90
C LEU A 151 14.88 -5.26 31.19
N ASP A 152 16.16 -5.33 31.58
CA ASP A 152 17.11 -6.28 30.98
C ASP A 152 16.65 -7.74 31.10
N GLN A 153 16.06 -8.10 32.25
CA GLN A 153 15.49 -9.44 32.44
C GLN A 153 14.29 -9.68 31.52
N GLN A 154 13.41 -8.69 31.32
CA GLN A 154 12.28 -8.84 30.41
C GLN A 154 12.75 -9.04 28.97
N PHE A 155 13.74 -8.26 28.52
CA PHE A 155 14.31 -8.40 27.17
C PHE A 155 15.00 -9.76 26.98
N ARG A 156 15.75 -10.21 28.00
CA ARG A 156 16.30 -11.58 28.04
C ARG A 156 15.21 -12.63 27.91
N ASP A 157 14.13 -12.50 28.68
CA ASP A 157 13.06 -13.49 28.69
C ASP A 157 12.37 -13.55 27.32
N ILE A 158 12.13 -12.44 26.63
CA ILE A 158 11.59 -12.39 25.26
C ILE A 158 12.45 -13.21 24.28
N LEU A 159 13.77 -13.15 24.43
CA LEU A 159 14.74 -13.83 23.56
C LEU A 159 15.09 -15.26 24.02
N THR A 160 14.49 -15.73 25.11
CA THR A 160 14.77 -17.05 25.70
C THR A 160 13.57 -17.98 25.51
N PRO A 161 13.67 -18.99 24.62
CA PRO A 161 12.59 -19.96 24.41
C PRO A 161 12.12 -20.61 25.71
N GLY A 162 10.80 -20.71 25.87
CA GLY A 162 10.16 -21.37 27.01
C GLY A 162 9.69 -20.43 28.13
N THR A 163 10.22 -19.21 28.21
CA THR A 163 9.73 -18.20 29.17
C THR A 163 8.30 -17.74 28.83
N ALA A 164 7.62 -17.13 29.79
CA ALA A 164 6.29 -16.57 29.58
C ALA A 164 6.30 -15.43 28.55
N LEU A 165 7.26 -14.50 28.66
CA LEU A 165 7.39 -13.37 27.74
C LEU A 165 7.74 -13.81 26.31
N HIS A 166 8.60 -14.82 26.14
CA HIS A 166 8.85 -15.39 24.82
C HIS A 166 7.58 -16.00 24.21
N LYS A 167 6.83 -16.79 24.97
CA LYS A 167 5.58 -17.40 24.47
C LYS A 167 4.55 -16.33 24.08
N LYS A 168 4.40 -15.29 24.89
CA LYS A 168 3.50 -14.16 24.60
C LYS A 168 3.96 -13.39 23.37
N TRP A 169 5.26 -13.11 23.26
CA TRP A 169 5.84 -12.46 22.08
C TRP A 169 5.60 -13.28 20.80
N MET A 170 5.82 -14.60 20.84
CA MET A 170 5.54 -15.46 19.68
C MET A 170 4.06 -15.41 19.30
N ALA A 171 3.14 -15.41 20.26
CA ALA A 171 1.71 -15.31 19.96
C ALA A 171 1.34 -13.97 19.28
N GLN A 172 1.93 -12.85 19.72
CA GLN A 172 1.75 -11.55 19.07
C GLN A 172 2.31 -11.55 17.63
N VAL A 173 3.49 -12.15 17.41
CA VAL A 173 4.05 -12.32 16.05
C VAL A 173 3.18 -13.24 15.19
N ASP A 174 2.59 -14.28 15.77
CA ASP A 174 1.72 -15.22 15.05
C ASP A 174 0.44 -14.54 14.55
N GLU A 175 -0.11 -13.60 15.31
CA GLU A 175 -1.25 -12.78 14.87
C GLU A 175 -0.88 -11.95 13.63
N ILE A 176 0.25 -11.24 13.68
CA ILE A 176 0.75 -10.46 12.54
C ILE A 176 1.05 -11.36 11.34
N ALA A 177 1.60 -12.55 11.57
CA ALA A 177 1.86 -13.51 10.51
C ALA A 177 0.57 -13.93 9.77
N GLY A 178 -0.57 -13.98 10.46
CA GLY A 178 -1.88 -14.25 9.86
C GLY A 178 -2.30 -13.20 8.83
N PHE A 179 -2.01 -11.92 9.08
CA PHE A 179 -2.29 -10.85 8.12
C PHE A 179 -1.28 -10.85 6.96
N LEU A 180 0.00 -11.06 7.24
CA LEU A 180 1.03 -11.18 6.20
C LEU A 180 0.81 -12.41 5.29
N ARG A 181 0.25 -13.50 5.83
CA ARG A 181 -0.15 -14.68 5.06
C ARG A 181 -1.28 -14.36 4.08
N GLN A 182 -2.28 -13.58 4.48
CA GLN A 182 -3.33 -13.16 3.54
C GLN A 182 -2.77 -12.39 2.35
N LEU A 183 -1.74 -11.55 2.57
CA LEU A 183 -1.02 -10.88 1.48
C LEU A 183 -0.24 -11.87 0.62
N GLN A 184 0.41 -12.87 1.21
CA GLN A 184 1.07 -13.93 0.45
C GLN A 184 0.08 -14.71 -0.43
N ASP A 185 -1.05 -15.11 0.15
CA ASP A 185 -2.07 -15.89 -0.54
C ASP A 185 -2.71 -15.07 -1.69
N ALA A 186 -2.70 -13.74 -1.57
CA ALA A 186 -3.08 -12.79 -2.61
C ALA A 186 -1.92 -12.40 -3.57
N GLN A 187 -0.77 -13.08 -3.49
CA GLN A 187 0.42 -12.84 -4.31
C GLN A 187 1.00 -11.41 -4.20
N VAL A 188 0.82 -10.75 -3.05
CA VAL A 188 1.34 -9.40 -2.80
C VAL A 188 2.72 -9.49 -2.16
N PRO A 189 3.81 -9.06 -2.84
CA PRO A 189 5.10 -8.89 -2.21
C PRO A 189 5.14 -7.62 -1.35
N VAL A 190 5.78 -7.72 -0.18
CA VAL A 190 5.77 -6.63 0.83
C VAL A 190 7.20 -6.26 1.22
N LEU A 191 7.53 -4.97 1.13
CA LEU A 191 8.70 -4.41 1.81
C LEU A 191 8.40 -4.34 3.32
N TRP A 192 8.81 -5.38 4.05
CA TRP A 192 8.54 -5.56 5.46
C TRP A 192 9.58 -4.85 6.33
N ARG A 193 9.13 -3.89 7.13
CA ARG A 193 9.95 -3.02 7.97
C ARG A 193 9.66 -3.23 9.47
N PRO A 194 10.02 -4.39 10.06
CA PRO A 194 9.82 -4.63 11.48
C PRO A 194 10.85 -3.87 12.30
N TYR A 195 10.46 -3.47 13.51
CA TYR A 195 11.35 -2.87 14.49
C TYR A 195 12.16 -1.69 13.92
N HIS A 196 11.55 -0.78 13.17
CA HIS A 196 12.25 0.38 12.60
C HIS A 196 12.89 1.26 13.68
N GLU A 197 13.87 2.06 13.27
CA GLU A 197 14.63 2.98 14.13
C GLU A 197 15.30 2.30 15.33
N MET A 198 15.69 1.03 15.19
CA MET A 198 16.13 0.21 16.32
C MET A 198 17.45 0.64 16.96
N ASN A 199 18.23 1.48 16.27
CA ASN A 199 19.42 2.11 16.83
C ASN A 199 19.10 3.33 17.74
N GLY A 200 17.85 3.80 17.75
CA GLY A 200 17.30 4.66 18.80
C GLY A 200 16.87 3.88 20.04
N ASP A 201 16.67 4.58 21.16
CA ASP A 201 16.25 4.01 22.46
C ASP A 201 14.85 4.44 22.90
N TRP A 202 14.05 5.01 21.99
CA TRP A 202 12.68 5.45 22.26
C TRP A 202 11.63 4.36 22.06
N PHE A 203 11.95 3.26 21.40
CA PHE A 203 11.06 2.10 21.27
C PHE A 203 11.57 0.93 22.11
N TRP A 204 10.66 0.08 22.60
CA TRP A 204 11.03 -1.01 23.50
C TRP A 204 12.03 -2.02 22.91
N TRP A 205 12.07 -2.13 21.58
CA TRP A 205 12.97 -3.03 20.85
C TRP A 205 14.37 -2.44 20.61
N GLY A 206 14.55 -1.14 20.81
CA GLY A 206 15.73 -0.40 20.39
C GLY A 206 16.84 -0.28 21.44
N GLY A 207 18.01 0.20 21.01
CA GLY A 207 19.10 0.64 21.88
C GLY A 207 19.93 -0.44 22.56
N ARG A 208 19.72 -1.74 22.23
CA ARG A 208 20.43 -2.86 22.86
C ARG A 208 21.40 -3.52 21.88
N TYR A 209 22.69 -3.19 21.97
CA TYR A 209 23.72 -3.72 21.06
C TYR A 209 24.87 -4.47 21.75
N GLU A 210 24.94 -4.44 23.08
CA GLU A 210 25.97 -5.13 23.84
C GLU A 210 25.48 -6.46 24.43
N GLY A 211 26.38 -7.43 24.55
CA GLY A 211 26.10 -8.73 25.18
C GLY A 211 25.31 -9.70 24.30
N GLU A 212 24.64 -10.65 24.95
CA GLU A 212 23.98 -11.80 24.27
C GLU A 212 22.55 -11.49 23.78
N TYR A 213 21.90 -10.50 24.40
CA TYR A 213 20.49 -10.17 24.22
C TYR A 213 20.36 -8.81 23.55
N THR A 214 20.62 -8.80 22.25
CA THR A 214 20.65 -7.58 21.43
C THR A 214 19.40 -7.41 20.58
N THR A 215 19.15 -6.18 20.17
CA THR A 215 18.17 -5.80 19.15
C THR A 215 18.40 -6.55 17.83
N ALA A 216 19.65 -6.75 17.42
CA ALA A 216 19.96 -7.58 16.24
C ALA A 216 19.47 -9.03 16.41
N ARG A 217 19.62 -9.62 17.60
CA ARG A 217 19.08 -10.96 17.91
C ARG A 217 17.54 -10.98 17.90
N LEU A 218 16.89 -9.92 18.36
CA LEU A 218 15.43 -9.77 18.28
C LEU A 218 14.96 -9.72 16.81
N TYR A 219 15.66 -8.98 15.95
CA TYR A 219 15.39 -8.96 14.51
C TYR A 219 15.51 -10.35 13.87
N ARG A 220 16.56 -11.12 14.23
CA ARG A 220 16.72 -12.51 13.77
C ARG A 220 15.60 -13.43 14.28
N GLN A 221 15.10 -13.20 15.50
CA GLN A 221 14.01 -13.98 16.07
C GLN A 221 12.70 -13.80 15.29
N ILE A 222 12.31 -12.57 14.95
CA ILE A 222 11.11 -12.34 14.13
C ILE A 222 11.30 -12.88 12.71
N PHE A 223 12.50 -12.76 12.13
CA PHE A 223 12.84 -13.39 10.85
C PHE A 223 12.59 -14.89 10.89
N ASP A 224 13.17 -15.59 11.86
CA ASP A 224 13.02 -17.04 11.99
C ASP A 224 11.56 -17.44 12.23
N ARG A 225 10.80 -16.65 13.00
CA ARG A 225 9.38 -16.92 13.25
C ARG A 225 8.54 -16.75 11.97
N LEU A 226 8.71 -15.66 11.23
CA LEU A 226 7.92 -15.40 10.02
C LEU A 226 8.34 -16.31 8.85
N VAL A 227 9.64 -16.47 8.61
CA VAL A 227 10.16 -17.24 7.47
C VAL A 227 10.17 -18.74 7.75
N LYS A 228 10.79 -19.19 8.86
CA LYS A 228 11.01 -20.62 9.08
C LYS A 228 9.77 -21.31 9.66
N HIS A 229 9.03 -20.65 10.55
CA HIS A 229 7.84 -21.23 11.18
C HIS A 229 6.57 -20.98 10.34
N HIS A 230 6.26 -19.73 9.98
CA HIS A 230 5.04 -19.38 9.21
C HIS A 230 5.17 -19.52 7.69
N LYS A 231 6.37 -19.86 7.20
CA LYS A 231 6.66 -20.04 5.76
C LYS A 231 6.28 -18.82 4.92
N LEU A 232 6.36 -17.63 5.50
CA LEU A 232 6.11 -16.39 4.77
C LEU A 232 7.27 -16.16 3.80
N ASN A 233 6.96 -16.19 2.51
CA ASN A 233 7.93 -16.09 1.43
C ASN A 233 7.68 -14.92 0.47
N ASN A 234 6.69 -14.07 0.75
CA ASN A 234 6.38 -12.85 0.02
C ASN A 234 7.04 -11.58 0.63
N LEU A 235 7.85 -11.72 1.68
CA LEU A 235 8.44 -10.60 2.41
C LEU A 235 9.85 -10.29 1.90
N ILE A 236 10.09 -9.02 1.60
CA ILE A 236 11.41 -8.41 1.36
C ILE A 236 11.81 -7.65 2.62
N TRP A 237 12.91 -8.06 3.24
CA TRP A 237 13.30 -7.61 4.58
C TRP A 237 14.04 -6.28 4.53
N MET A 238 13.37 -5.22 4.99
CA MET A 238 13.92 -3.86 5.02
C MET A 238 14.40 -3.51 6.42
N TRP A 239 15.72 -3.54 6.63
CA TRP A 239 16.35 -3.15 7.89
C TRP A 239 16.47 -1.62 7.95
N SER A 240 15.66 -0.97 8.78
CA SER A 240 15.53 0.49 8.82
C SER A 240 16.03 1.08 10.13
N VAL A 241 17.03 1.95 10.02
CA VAL A 241 17.68 2.65 11.14
C VAL A 241 17.30 4.14 11.14
N ASP A 242 17.37 4.81 12.28
CA ASP A 242 17.39 6.29 12.34
C ASP A 242 18.83 6.81 12.25
N ARG A 243 19.00 8.12 12.07
CA ARG A 243 20.31 8.77 12.05
C ARG A 243 21.09 8.53 13.35
N PRO A 244 22.41 8.24 13.26
CA PRO A 244 23.27 7.93 14.41
C PRO A 244 23.73 9.23 15.08
N THR A 245 22.78 10.00 15.61
CA THR A 245 23.01 11.34 16.17
C THR A 245 23.65 11.34 17.56
N GLN A 246 23.82 10.16 18.17
CA GLN A 246 24.39 9.98 19.51
C GLN A 246 25.38 8.80 19.51
N PRO A 247 26.41 8.81 20.39
CA PRO A 247 27.32 7.68 20.56
C PRO A 247 26.57 6.38 20.88
N GLY A 248 27.03 5.27 20.34
CA GLY A 248 26.40 3.95 20.53
C GLY A 248 25.25 3.66 19.55
N ARG A 249 24.80 4.66 18.77
CA ARG A 249 23.75 4.50 17.75
C ARG A 249 24.30 4.20 16.35
N GLU A 250 25.60 3.89 16.23
CA GLU A 250 26.23 3.58 14.95
C GLU A 250 25.53 2.38 14.30
N PHE A 251 25.24 2.48 13.00
CA PHE A 251 24.46 1.49 12.26
C PHE A 251 24.96 0.06 12.43
N LYS A 252 26.28 -0.13 12.38
CA LYS A 252 26.94 -1.44 12.51
C LYS A 252 26.60 -2.17 13.81
N ASN A 253 26.27 -1.45 14.89
CA ASN A 253 25.98 -2.05 16.20
C ASN A 253 24.63 -2.80 16.19
N PHE A 254 23.75 -2.47 15.25
CA PHE A 254 22.40 -3.02 15.13
C PHE A 254 22.21 -3.89 13.89
N TYR A 255 23.28 -4.11 13.12
CA TYR A 255 23.25 -4.86 11.88
C TYR A 255 22.88 -6.34 12.13
N PRO A 256 21.77 -6.84 11.56
CA PRO A 256 21.30 -8.18 11.87
C PRO A 256 22.10 -9.27 11.14
N GLY A 257 23.00 -8.94 10.23
CA GLY A 257 23.66 -9.90 9.34
C GLY A 257 23.09 -9.83 7.93
N GLU A 258 23.93 -10.17 6.96
CA GLU A 258 23.61 -10.07 5.53
C GLU A 258 22.52 -11.07 5.11
N GLU A 259 22.42 -12.18 5.84
CA GLU A 259 21.47 -13.26 5.68
C GLU A 259 20.08 -12.97 6.26
N TYR A 260 19.87 -11.79 6.83
CA TYR A 260 18.62 -11.38 7.48
C TYR A 260 17.97 -10.14 6.86
N LEU A 261 18.57 -9.51 5.84
CA LEU A 261 18.02 -8.33 5.20
C LEU A 261 18.21 -8.32 3.68
N ASP A 262 17.23 -7.76 2.98
CA ASP A 262 17.25 -7.54 1.54
C ASP A 262 17.54 -6.09 1.18
N VAL A 263 17.08 -5.14 2.00
CA VAL A 263 17.18 -3.69 1.78
C VAL A 263 17.68 -3.01 3.05
N VAL A 264 18.64 -2.08 2.90
CA VAL A 264 19.10 -1.22 3.99
C VAL A 264 18.38 0.12 3.89
N SER A 265 17.84 0.62 5.00
CA SER A 265 16.98 1.79 4.99
C SER A 265 17.33 2.78 6.09
N LEU A 266 17.13 4.07 5.83
CA LEU A 266 17.37 5.16 6.76
C LEU A 266 16.12 6.04 6.91
N ASP A 267 15.77 6.34 8.15
CA ASP A 267 14.74 7.30 8.49
C ASP A 267 15.39 8.68 8.72
N VAL A 268 14.88 9.72 8.05
CA VAL A 268 15.45 11.08 8.05
C VAL A 268 14.37 12.14 8.28
N TYR A 269 14.31 12.65 9.50
CA TYR A 269 13.55 13.85 9.84
C TYR A 269 14.46 15.09 9.93
N GLY A 270 13.93 16.26 9.56
CA GLY A 270 14.67 17.53 9.61
C GLY A 270 15.68 17.73 8.46
N SER A 271 15.55 16.98 7.37
CA SER A 271 16.37 17.11 6.14
C SER A 271 17.88 16.86 6.34
N ASP A 272 18.25 16.05 7.33
CA ASP A 272 19.64 15.79 7.71
C ASP A 272 20.27 14.62 6.92
N PHE A 273 20.36 14.80 5.60
CA PHE A 273 20.90 13.80 4.67
C PHE A 273 22.43 13.84 4.56
N LYS A 274 23.15 13.67 5.68
CA LYS A 274 24.63 13.76 5.65
C LYS A 274 25.25 12.64 4.81
N GLN A 275 26.28 12.98 4.05
CA GLN A 275 26.97 12.05 3.15
C GLN A 275 27.54 10.83 3.89
N ASN A 276 28.08 11.01 5.10
CA ASN A 276 28.62 9.90 5.87
C ASN A 276 27.54 8.88 6.28
N TYR A 277 26.28 9.31 6.46
CA TYR A 277 25.19 8.37 6.74
C TYR A 277 24.94 7.46 5.53
N TYR A 278 24.92 8.05 4.32
CA TYR A 278 24.80 7.30 3.07
C TYR A 278 25.99 6.36 2.85
N ASP A 279 27.22 6.85 3.02
CA ASP A 279 28.44 6.06 2.78
C ASP A 279 28.54 4.86 3.74
N ASP A 280 28.25 5.05 5.03
CA ASP A 280 28.27 3.99 6.04
C ASP A 280 27.21 2.92 5.76
N LEU A 281 26.00 3.33 5.34
CA LEU A 281 24.94 2.38 4.99
C LEU A 281 25.23 1.67 3.67
N LYS A 282 25.79 2.35 2.67
CA LYS A 282 26.22 1.73 1.42
C LYS A 282 27.28 0.65 1.68
N ALA A 283 28.21 0.89 2.60
CA ALA A 283 29.20 -0.09 3.01
C ALA A 283 28.55 -1.32 3.69
N LEU A 284 27.57 -1.11 4.59
CA LEU A 284 26.84 -2.20 5.25
C LEU A 284 25.90 -2.97 4.32
N ALA A 285 25.38 -2.31 3.29
CA ALA A 285 24.48 -2.90 2.31
C ALA A 285 25.19 -3.91 1.40
N LYS A 286 26.51 -3.75 1.18
CA LYS A 286 27.31 -4.65 0.32
C LYS A 286 26.69 -4.88 -1.06
N GLY A 287 26.15 -3.81 -1.65
CA GLY A 287 25.49 -3.84 -2.95
C GLY A 287 23.97 -4.06 -2.89
N LYS A 288 23.39 -4.41 -1.74
CA LYS A 288 21.93 -4.45 -1.56
C LYS A 288 21.31 -3.05 -1.72
N PRO A 289 20.04 -2.95 -2.16
CA PRO A 289 19.38 -1.67 -2.37
C PRO A 289 19.30 -0.82 -1.09
N LEU A 290 19.34 0.49 -1.28
CA LEU A 290 19.19 1.49 -0.23
C LEU A 290 17.82 2.18 -0.34
N ALA A 291 17.15 2.43 0.79
CA ALA A 291 15.87 3.13 0.83
C ALA A 291 15.84 4.22 1.92
N LEU A 292 14.97 5.22 1.75
CA LEU A 292 14.61 6.15 2.81
C LEU A 292 13.25 5.74 3.40
N GLY A 293 13.30 4.97 4.49
CA GLY A 293 12.13 4.29 5.08
C GLY A 293 11.06 5.26 5.58
N GLU A 294 11.50 6.41 6.10
CA GLU A 294 10.68 7.54 6.51
C GLU A 294 11.40 8.86 6.27
N VAL A 295 10.68 9.86 5.76
CA VAL A 295 11.15 11.24 5.67
C VAL A 295 10.06 12.22 6.07
N GLY A 296 10.46 13.32 6.68
CA GLY A 296 9.59 14.49 6.81
C GLY A 296 9.54 15.27 5.49
N VAL A 297 10.70 15.77 5.07
CA VAL A 297 10.93 16.39 3.75
C VAL A 297 11.88 15.47 2.99
N PRO A 298 11.51 14.99 1.79
CA PRO A 298 12.37 14.13 0.97
C PRO A 298 13.62 14.90 0.48
N PRO A 299 14.70 14.19 0.10
CA PRO A 299 15.95 14.80 -0.31
C PRO A 299 15.79 15.60 -1.61
N GLY A 300 16.42 16.78 -1.68
CA GLY A 300 16.53 17.56 -2.92
C GLY A 300 17.25 16.78 -4.02
N LEU A 301 17.10 17.22 -5.28
CA LEU A 301 17.78 16.58 -6.41
C LEU A 301 19.31 16.64 -6.27
N ASP A 302 19.84 17.72 -5.69
CA ASP A 302 21.26 17.91 -5.36
C ASP A 302 21.79 16.88 -4.36
N ILE A 303 20.96 16.47 -3.39
CA ILE A 303 21.29 15.40 -2.46
C ILE A 303 21.28 14.06 -3.20
N LEU A 304 20.26 13.80 -4.03
CA LEU A 304 20.15 12.56 -4.80
C LEU A 304 21.26 12.41 -5.87
N GLU A 305 21.82 13.51 -6.37
CA GLU A 305 23.00 13.48 -7.24
C GLU A 305 24.24 12.93 -6.52
N ASN A 306 24.41 13.27 -5.23
CA ASN A 306 25.52 12.80 -4.40
C ASN A 306 25.21 11.46 -3.69
N GLN A 307 23.94 11.11 -3.57
CA GLN A 307 23.43 9.90 -2.94
C GLN A 307 22.49 9.14 -3.88
N PRO A 308 22.98 8.70 -5.06
CA PRO A 308 22.13 8.21 -6.14
C PRO A 308 21.44 6.88 -5.81
N GLY A 309 21.95 6.14 -4.83
CA GLY A 309 21.53 4.78 -4.49
C GLY A 309 20.18 4.65 -3.80
N TRP A 310 19.56 5.77 -3.36
CA TRP A 310 18.24 5.76 -2.73
C TRP A 310 17.16 5.36 -3.75
N THR A 311 16.68 4.12 -3.68
CA THR A 311 15.70 3.56 -4.62
C THR A 311 14.29 4.07 -4.37
N LEU A 312 13.96 4.44 -3.13
CA LEU A 312 12.67 5.00 -2.75
C LEU A 312 12.79 5.91 -1.54
N TYR A 313 11.77 6.76 -1.33
CA TYR A 313 11.52 7.40 -0.05
C TYR A 313 10.05 7.25 0.35
N VAL A 314 9.74 7.35 1.65
CA VAL A 314 8.35 7.40 2.13
C VAL A 314 8.13 8.62 3.02
N ILE A 315 7.26 9.54 2.61
CA ILE A 315 6.89 10.69 3.45
C ILE A 315 5.97 10.24 4.58
N TRP A 316 6.25 10.70 5.80
CA TRP A 316 5.43 10.38 6.95
C TRP A 316 4.09 11.12 6.94
N SER A 317 3.02 10.45 6.51
CA SER A 317 1.64 10.86 6.76
C SER A 317 1.36 12.30 6.32
N GLY A 318 0.83 13.16 7.20
CA GLY A 318 0.53 14.57 6.87
C GLY A 318 1.73 15.46 6.53
N MET A 319 2.98 14.97 6.60
CA MET A 319 4.18 15.75 6.36
C MET A 319 4.42 16.12 4.90
N THR A 320 3.60 15.64 3.96
CA THR A 320 3.70 15.99 2.53
C THR A 320 3.75 17.50 2.28
N ARG A 321 3.09 18.30 3.14
CA ARG A 321 3.07 19.77 3.06
C ARG A 321 4.32 20.47 3.59
N LEU A 322 5.20 19.77 4.29
CA LEU A 322 6.48 20.33 4.76
C LEU A 322 7.41 20.59 3.57
N THR A 323 7.28 19.80 2.50
CA THR A 323 8.00 19.99 1.25
C THR A 323 7.36 21.11 0.42
N PRO A 324 8.11 22.17 0.05
CA PRO A 324 7.58 23.24 -0.78
C PRO A 324 7.15 22.77 -2.17
N LYS A 325 6.08 23.36 -2.72
CA LYS A 325 5.63 23.09 -4.10
C LYS A 325 6.73 23.28 -5.17
N ALA A 326 7.69 24.18 -4.93
CA ALA A 326 8.81 24.38 -5.82
C ALA A 326 9.71 23.13 -5.94
N GLN A 327 9.90 22.40 -4.84
CA GLN A 327 10.66 21.15 -4.82
C GLN A 327 9.87 20.01 -5.49
N TYR A 328 8.56 19.92 -5.27
CA TYR A 328 7.74 18.97 -6.03
C TYR A 328 7.74 19.28 -7.53
N LYS A 329 7.74 20.57 -7.91
CA LYS A 329 7.87 20.96 -9.31
C LYS A 329 9.19 20.49 -9.93
N SER A 330 10.31 20.53 -9.20
CA SER A 330 11.58 20.00 -9.71
C SER A 330 11.55 18.47 -9.83
N TYR A 331 10.90 17.76 -8.91
CA TYR A 331 10.68 16.30 -9.04
C TYR A 331 9.88 15.94 -10.28
N LEU A 332 8.76 16.64 -10.53
CA LEU A 332 7.92 16.40 -11.72
C LEU A 332 8.66 16.64 -13.05
N GLN A 333 9.75 17.40 -13.04
CA GLN A 333 10.59 17.70 -14.20
C GLN A 333 11.82 16.79 -14.31
N SER A 334 12.10 16.00 -13.27
CA SER A 334 13.29 15.16 -13.19
C SER A 334 12.98 13.75 -13.72
N PRO A 335 13.74 13.21 -14.67
CA PRO A 335 13.57 11.83 -15.13
C PRO A 335 13.98 10.80 -14.06
N ARG A 336 14.69 11.22 -12.99
CA ARG A 336 15.08 10.35 -11.86
C ARG A 336 13.90 10.06 -10.92
N MET A 337 12.98 11.01 -10.77
CA MET A 337 11.88 10.88 -9.80
C MET A 337 10.68 10.23 -10.48
N LEU A 338 10.26 9.07 -9.98
CA LEU A 338 9.15 8.32 -10.57
C LEU A 338 7.87 8.42 -9.74
N PHE A 339 6.77 8.58 -10.44
CA PHE A 339 5.40 8.54 -9.95
C PHE A 339 4.61 7.44 -10.66
N LEU A 340 3.45 7.09 -10.09
CA LEU A 340 2.64 5.97 -10.58
C LEU A 340 2.22 6.15 -12.05
N GLU A 341 2.00 7.40 -12.47
CA GLU A 341 1.54 7.73 -13.82
C GLU A 341 2.66 7.75 -14.88
N ASP A 342 3.92 7.55 -14.49
CA ASP A 342 5.06 7.62 -15.42
C ASP A 342 5.22 6.33 -16.23
N ASN A 343 5.31 6.45 -17.56
CA ASN A 343 5.54 5.30 -18.44
C ASN A 343 6.82 4.53 -18.09
N ALA A 344 7.88 5.24 -17.69
CA ALA A 344 9.12 4.60 -17.24
C ALA A 344 8.88 3.67 -16.04
N TYR A 345 7.99 4.05 -15.12
CA TYR A 345 7.60 3.17 -14.01
C TYR A 345 6.75 2.00 -14.48
N ALA A 346 5.80 2.22 -15.39
CA ALA A 346 4.98 1.15 -15.96
C ALA A 346 5.85 0.06 -16.63
N ASP A 347 6.86 0.47 -17.40
CA ASP A 347 7.82 -0.44 -18.06
C ASP A 347 8.65 -1.21 -17.02
N LEU A 348 9.13 -0.52 -15.98
CA LEU A 348 9.90 -1.15 -14.90
C LEU A 348 9.08 -2.16 -14.08
N LEU A 349 7.79 -1.92 -13.87
CA LEU A 349 6.92 -2.80 -13.08
C LEU A 349 6.37 -3.99 -13.89
N GLU A 350 6.41 -3.93 -15.22
CA GLU A 350 5.84 -4.95 -16.11
C GLU A 350 6.24 -6.39 -15.75
N PRO A 351 7.53 -6.72 -15.46
CA PRO A 351 7.91 -8.09 -15.10
C PRO A 351 7.20 -8.60 -13.85
N LEU A 352 7.09 -7.76 -12.83
CA LEU A 352 6.39 -8.10 -11.58
C LEU A 352 4.89 -8.31 -11.82
N ARG A 353 4.26 -7.47 -12.65
CA ARG A 353 2.83 -7.61 -12.98
C ARG A 353 2.53 -8.88 -13.76
N ASN A 354 3.38 -9.20 -14.74
CA ASN A 354 3.25 -10.42 -15.53
C ASN A 354 3.36 -11.68 -14.63
N ILE A 355 4.28 -11.68 -13.67
CA ILE A 355 4.43 -12.77 -12.70
C ILE A 355 3.21 -12.88 -11.78
N ALA A 356 2.67 -11.75 -11.32
CA ALA A 356 1.48 -11.70 -10.47
C ALA A 356 0.16 -11.92 -11.23
N GLY A 357 0.19 -12.11 -12.56
CA GLY A 357 -1.01 -12.26 -13.37
C GLY A 357 -1.88 -10.99 -13.46
N LEU A 358 -1.28 -9.81 -13.23
CA LEU A 358 -1.97 -8.52 -13.25
C LEU A 358 -1.88 -7.88 -14.65
N PRO A 359 -2.93 -7.19 -15.13
CA PRO A 359 -2.89 -6.47 -16.41
C PRO A 359 -1.85 -5.36 -16.37
N ALA A 360 -1.34 -4.85 -17.50
CA ALA A 360 -0.44 -3.69 -17.51
C ALA A 360 -1.01 -2.50 -16.71
N ILE A 361 -0.15 -1.68 -16.08
CA ILE A 361 -0.62 -0.50 -15.33
C ILE A 361 -1.39 0.41 -16.29
N ASN A 362 -2.62 0.74 -15.92
CA ASN A 362 -3.29 1.88 -16.52
C ASN A 362 -2.97 3.12 -15.66
N PRO A 363 -2.13 4.06 -16.12
CA PRO A 363 -1.72 5.22 -15.33
C PRO A 363 -2.88 6.17 -15.00
N LYS A 364 -4.07 5.93 -15.56
CA LYS A 364 -5.32 6.58 -15.14
C LYS A 364 -6.13 5.59 -14.33
N LEU A 365 -5.90 5.59 -13.02
CA LEU A 365 -6.76 4.85 -12.10
C LEU A 365 -8.20 5.37 -12.21
N PRO A 366 -9.20 4.49 -12.16
CA PRO A 366 -10.58 4.92 -12.02
C PRO A 366 -10.77 5.78 -10.78
N ALA A 367 -11.68 6.75 -10.86
CA ALA A 367 -12.10 7.53 -9.70
C ALA A 367 -12.45 6.57 -8.56
N ASP A 368 -11.88 6.81 -7.38
CA ASP A 368 -12.08 5.92 -6.24
C ASP A 368 -13.33 6.32 -5.45
N PHE A 369 -14.43 5.62 -5.75
CA PHE A 369 -15.70 5.80 -5.08
C PHE A 369 -15.75 5.14 -3.70
N SER A 370 -14.69 4.48 -3.24
CA SER A 370 -14.66 3.84 -1.92
C SER A 370 -14.95 4.84 -0.80
N GLY A 371 -15.67 4.38 0.21
CA GLY A 371 -15.98 5.18 1.40
C GLY A 371 -17.43 5.07 1.86
N LEU A 372 -17.69 5.68 3.01
CA LEU A 372 -19.02 5.88 3.54
C LEU A 372 -19.57 7.21 3.03
N TRP A 373 -20.74 7.17 2.42
CA TRP A 373 -21.39 8.28 1.75
C TRP A 373 -22.77 8.52 2.36
N VAL A 374 -23.07 9.76 2.70
CA VAL A 374 -24.37 10.17 3.26
C VAL A 374 -25.02 11.20 2.34
N LEU A 375 -26.29 11.01 2.02
CA LEU A 375 -27.03 11.90 1.12
C LEU A 375 -27.12 13.30 1.73
N ASN A 376 -26.70 14.32 0.98
CA ASN A 376 -26.95 15.71 1.30
C ASN A 376 -28.24 16.14 0.59
N GLU A 377 -29.36 16.09 1.32
CA GLU A 377 -30.67 16.47 0.79
C GLU A 377 -30.75 17.96 0.40
N GLN A 378 -29.93 18.83 0.98
CA GLN A 378 -29.95 20.27 0.70
C GLN A 378 -29.29 20.60 -0.64
N GLU A 379 -28.22 19.88 -1.00
CA GLU A 379 -27.54 20.03 -2.29
C GLU A 379 -28.12 19.12 -3.39
N SER A 380 -29.05 18.21 -3.06
CA SER A 380 -29.67 17.28 -4.00
C SER A 380 -30.97 17.82 -4.60
N GLU A 381 -31.22 17.52 -5.88
CA GLU A 381 -32.47 17.79 -6.59
C GLU A 381 -33.15 16.46 -6.97
N ILE A 382 -34.24 16.10 -6.29
CA ILE A 382 -34.94 14.81 -6.50
C ILE A 382 -36.32 15.07 -7.11
N GLN A 383 -36.60 14.51 -8.30
CA GLN A 383 -37.91 14.64 -8.95
C GLN A 383 -38.92 13.52 -8.58
N ASN A 384 -40.19 13.91 -8.47
CA ASN A 384 -41.35 13.20 -7.93
C ASN A 384 -41.56 11.70 -8.30
N SER A 385 -41.95 10.95 -7.26
CA SER A 385 -42.95 9.85 -7.17
C SER A 385 -42.79 8.54 -7.95
N PHE A 386 -41.61 8.25 -8.48
CA PHE A 386 -41.03 6.89 -8.52
C PHE A 386 -39.54 6.92 -8.05
N GLY A 387 -39.17 8.02 -7.38
CA GLY A 387 -37.82 8.41 -6.94
C GLY A 387 -37.61 8.41 -5.43
N GLY A 388 -38.53 7.85 -4.63
CA GLY A 388 -38.39 7.71 -3.16
C GLY A 388 -37.39 6.62 -2.71
N GLY A 389 -36.47 6.19 -3.57
CA GLY A 389 -35.53 5.10 -3.32
C GLY A 389 -34.06 5.51 -3.43
N ALA A 390 -33.75 6.80 -3.37
CA ALA A 390 -32.36 7.23 -3.20
C ALA A 390 -31.88 6.71 -1.83
N ALA A 391 -30.72 6.04 -1.82
CA ALA A 391 -30.14 5.62 -0.56
C ALA A 391 -29.79 6.86 0.26
N TYR A 392 -30.21 6.94 1.52
CA TYR A 392 -29.77 8.04 2.39
C TYR A 392 -28.32 7.84 2.83
N LYS A 393 -27.80 6.61 2.70
CA LYS A 393 -26.43 6.21 3.02
C LYS A 393 -25.96 5.09 2.09
N MET A 394 -24.69 5.13 1.69
CA MET A 394 -24.03 4.06 0.94
C MET A 394 -22.65 3.78 1.52
N ASN A 395 -22.28 2.51 1.62
CA ASN A 395 -20.90 2.09 1.84
C ASN A 395 -20.38 1.42 0.58
N ILE A 396 -19.33 1.98 0.00
CA ILE A 396 -18.75 1.50 -1.25
C ILE A 396 -17.35 0.96 -0.96
N ILE A 397 -17.10 -0.24 -1.45
CA ILE A 397 -15.75 -0.82 -1.54
C ILE A 397 -15.45 -1.01 -3.03
N GLN A 398 -14.48 -0.27 -3.55
CA GLN A 398 -14.06 -0.38 -4.94
C GLN A 398 -12.78 -1.20 -5.05
N ILE A 399 -12.76 -2.13 -5.99
CA ILE A 399 -11.58 -2.91 -6.35
C ILE A 399 -11.41 -2.77 -7.86
N GLU A 400 -10.36 -2.05 -8.27
CA GLU A 400 -10.14 -1.70 -9.67
C GLU A 400 -11.35 -0.97 -10.29
N GLU A 401 -12.01 -1.61 -11.25
CA GLU A 401 -13.15 -1.10 -11.98
C GLU A 401 -14.49 -1.54 -11.39
N ASP A 402 -14.49 -2.44 -10.41
CA ASP A 402 -15.67 -3.06 -9.84
C ASP A 402 -16.00 -2.47 -8.46
N LEU A 403 -17.30 -2.30 -8.19
CA LEU A 403 -17.78 -1.71 -6.95
C LEU A 403 -18.71 -2.67 -6.22
N ALA A 404 -18.39 -2.99 -4.97
CA ALA A 404 -19.33 -3.56 -4.02
C ALA A 404 -20.03 -2.41 -3.28
N VAL A 405 -21.32 -2.22 -3.57
CA VAL A 405 -22.13 -1.13 -3.05
C VAL A 405 -23.16 -1.69 -2.08
N MET A 406 -23.13 -1.17 -0.85
CA MET A 406 -24.16 -1.43 0.15
C MET A 406 -24.97 -0.15 0.39
N SER A 407 -26.24 -0.19 0.02
CA SER A 407 -27.14 0.97 0.03
C SER A 407 -28.23 0.82 1.09
N TYR A 408 -28.53 1.90 1.81
CA TYR A 408 -29.54 1.97 2.86
C TYR A 408 -30.65 2.93 2.44
N THR A 409 -31.88 2.42 2.35
CA THR A 409 -33.08 3.19 1.98
C THR A 409 -34.13 3.06 3.08
N GLN A 410 -34.85 4.13 3.40
CA GLN A 410 -35.96 4.07 4.35
C GLN A 410 -37.11 3.21 3.80
N SER A 411 -37.67 2.37 4.67
CA SER A 411 -38.91 1.63 4.42
C SER A 411 -40.06 2.30 5.18
N GLU A 412 -41.23 2.42 4.55
CA GLU A 412 -42.43 3.00 5.19
C GLU A 412 -43.03 2.07 6.25
N TRP A 413 -42.82 0.75 6.11
CA TRP A 413 -43.54 -0.28 6.88
C TRP A 413 -42.62 -1.25 7.62
N ASP A 414 -41.30 -1.03 7.59
CA ASP A 414 -40.29 -1.93 8.17
C ASP A 414 -39.00 -1.17 8.53
N ASP A 415 -38.01 -1.85 9.09
CA ASP A 415 -36.65 -1.34 9.25
C ASP A 415 -36.03 -0.94 7.89
N ASP A 416 -34.95 -0.14 7.92
CA ASP A 416 -34.24 0.30 6.72
C ASP A 416 -33.93 -0.87 5.78
N ALA A 417 -34.32 -0.74 4.52
CA ALA A 417 -34.00 -1.71 3.50
C ALA A 417 -32.52 -1.59 3.12
N VAL A 418 -31.76 -2.67 3.33
CA VAL A 418 -30.35 -2.79 2.95
C VAL A 418 -30.24 -3.61 1.68
N SER A 419 -29.64 -3.03 0.65
CA SER A 419 -29.30 -3.75 -0.59
C SER A 419 -27.78 -3.87 -0.75
N LYS A 420 -27.34 -5.00 -1.28
CA LYS A 420 -25.94 -5.25 -1.65
C LYS A 420 -25.91 -5.50 -3.15
N GLU A 421 -25.08 -4.73 -3.85
CA GLU A 421 -24.93 -4.82 -5.30
C GLU A 421 -23.44 -4.91 -5.63
N LEU A 422 -23.08 -5.82 -6.53
CA LEU A 422 -21.79 -5.83 -7.20
C LEU A 422 -21.99 -5.20 -8.57
N ILE A 423 -21.28 -4.12 -8.86
CA ILE A 423 -21.30 -3.40 -10.13
C ILE A 423 -19.98 -3.69 -10.83
N THR A 424 -20.03 -4.42 -11.95
CA THR A 424 -18.85 -4.73 -12.75
C THR A 424 -18.60 -3.63 -13.78
N GLY A 425 -17.48 -2.92 -13.69
CA GLY A 425 -17.19 -1.73 -14.53
C GLY A 425 -16.66 -2.04 -15.94
N ASN A 426 -16.55 -3.32 -16.28
CA ASN A 426 -16.00 -3.81 -17.56
C ASN A 426 -17.04 -3.83 -18.71
N GLY A 427 -18.25 -3.32 -18.50
CA GLY A 427 -19.31 -3.34 -19.50
C GLY A 427 -20.01 -4.69 -19.66
N SER A 428 -19.93 -5.58 -18.67
CA SER A 428 -20.72 -6.82 -18.66
C SER A 428 -22.16 -6.56 -18.23
N ASP A 429 -23.09 -7.35 -18.79
CA ASP A 429 -24.48 -7.32 -18.37
C ASP A 429 -24.66 -8.06 -17.03
N MET A 430 -25.41 -7.44 -16.13
CA MET A 430 -25.79 -7.93 -14.82
C MET A 430 -27.31 -8.03 -14.76
N ILE A 431 -27.83 -9.07 -14.10
CA ILE A 431 -29.28 -9.25 -13.92
C ILE A 431 -29.61 -9.16 -12.44
N ARG A 432 -30.61 -8.35 -12.09
CA ARG A 432 -31.22 -8.32 -10.75
C ARG A 432 -32.73 -8.29 -10.84
N MET A 433 -33.41 -8.61 -9.75
CA MET A 433 -34.87 -8.56 -9.68
C MET A 433 -35.35 -7.23 -9.13
N VAL A 434 -36.25 -6.55 -9.84
CA VAL A 434 -36.94 -5.33 -9.39
C VAL A 434 -38.44 -5.57 -9.52
N PHE A 435 -39.17 -5.56 -8.40
CA PHE A 435 -40.60 -5.92 -8.35
C PHE A 435 -40.93 -7.21 -9.13
N ASN A 436 -40.18 -8.28 -8.88
CA ASN A 436 -40.28 -9.58 -9.57
C ASN A 436 -40.09 -9.53 -11.10
N SER A 437 -39.54 -8.44 -11.64
CA SER A 437 -39.17 -8.31 -13.05
C SER A 437 -37.64 -8.29 -13.19
N PRO A 438 -37.06 -9.03 -14.15
CA PRO A 438 -35.62 -9.00 -14.40
C PRO A 438 -35.24 -7.63 -14.97
N GLN A 439 -34.31 -6.97 -14.29
CA GLN A 439 -33.65 -5.76 -14.75
C GLN A 439 -32.25 -6.11 -15.23
N THR A 440 -31.94 -5.75 -16.48
CA THR A 440 -30.57 -5.77 -17.00
C THR A 440 -29.86 -4.47 -16.62
N ARG A 441 -28.64 -4.56 -16.13
CA ARG A 441 -27.75 -3.42 -15.88
C ARG A 441 -26.40 -3.64 -16.54
N ASN A 442 -25.76 -2.56 -16.94
CA ASN A 442 -24.43 -2.56 -17.51
C ASN A 442 -23.69 -1.31 -17.02
N ALA A 443 -22.46 -1.46 -16.56
CA ALA A 443 -21.66 -0.33 -16.07
C ALA A 443 -20.35 -0.23 -16.84
N GLY A 444 -19.98 0.99 -17.22
CA GLY A 444 -18.75 1.26 -17.95
C GLY A 444 -18.13 2.58 -17.53
N TRP A 445 -16.80 2.61 -17.47
CA TRP A 445 -16.04 3.82 -17.16
C TRP A 445 -15.94 4.78 -18.34
N SER A 446 -15.92 6.08 -18.06
CA SER A 446 -15.58 7.10 -19.06
C SER A 446 -14.16 6.86 -19.61
N PRO A 447 -13.82 7.40 -20.81
CA PRO A 447 -12.46 7.31 -21.34
C PRO A 447 -11.39 7.94 -20.44
N LYS A 448 -11.77 8.89 -19.59
CA LYS A 448 -10.88 9.51 -18.59
C LYS A 448 -10.83 8.73 -17.28
N LYS A 449 -11.66 7.68 -17.14
CA LYS A 449 -11.86 6.90 -15.91
C LYS A 449 -12.31 7.74 -14.70
N ASP A 450 -12.84 8.95 -14.94
CA ASP A 450 -13.32 9.88 -13.92
C ASP A 450 -14.82 9.78 -13.64
N GLN A 451 -15.55 9.00 -14.45
CA GLN A 451 -16.97 8.76 -14.29
C GLN A 451 -17.31 7.29 -14.50
N LEU A 452 -18.25 6.77 -13.71
CA LEU A 452 -18.85 5.46 -13.91
C LEU A 452 -20.28 5.66 -14.43
N ILE A 453 -20.58 5.11 -15.59
CA ILE A 453 -21.90 5.24 -16.22
C ILE A 453 -22.61 3.89 -16.11
N ILE A 454 -23.73 3.86 -15.39
CA ILE A 454 -24.51 2.65 -15.15
C ILE A 454 -25.84 2.76 -15.88
N ARG A 455 -26.04 1.91 -16.87
CA ARG A 455 -27.28 1.81 -17.64
C ARG A 455 -28.13 0.68 -17.10
N SER A 456 -29.44 0.85 -17.17
CA SER A 456 -30.41 -0.12 -16.69
C SER A 456 -31.63 -0.20 -17.61
N LYS A 457 -32.20 -1.38 -17.73
CA LYS A 457 -33.44 -1.63 -18.48
C LYS A 457 -34.25 -2.70 -17.77
N VAL A 458 -35.52 -2.42 -17.51
CA VAL A 458 -36.49 -3.37 -16.95
C VAL A 458 -37.79 -3.30 -17.73
N THR A 459 -38.42 -4.44 -17.94
CA THR A 459 -39.73 -4.54 -18.55
C THR A 459 -40.70 -5.07 -17.50
N PHE A 460 -41.68 -4.25 -17.11
CA PHE A 460 -42.75 -4.65 -16.21
C PHE A 460 -43.93 -5.18 -17.00
N HIS A 461 -44.50 -6.30 -16.56
CA HIS A 461 -45.70 -6.88 -17.16
C HIS A 461 -46.91 -6.59 -16.26
N PHE A 462 -47.62 -5.50 -16.55
CA PHE A 462 -48.90 -5.19 -15.90
C PHE A 462 -50.04 -5.60 -16.85
N GLY A 463 -50.52 -6.84 -16.72
CA GLY A 463 -51.48 -7.42 -17.65
C GLY A 463 -50.86 -7.67 -19.03
N ASN A 464 -51.61 -7.39 -20.10
CA ASN A 464 -51.17 -7.66 -21.48
C ASN A 464 -50.23 -6.58 -22.08
N ASN A 465 -49.95 -5.50 -21.35
CA ASN A 465 -49.18 -4.36 -21.86
C ASN A 465 -47.81 -4.29 -21.17
N PRO A 466 -46.72 -4.71 -21.83
CA PRO A 466 -45.37 -4.54 -21.29
C PRO A 466 -45.03 -3.05 -21.20
N THR A 467 -44.51 -2.65 -20.04
CA THR A 467 -44.02 -1.29 -19.79
C THR A 467 -42.51 -1.33 -19.63
N GLU A 468 -41.80 -0.72 -20.56
CA GLU A 468 -40.35 -0.60 -20.49
C GLU A 468 -39.94 0.65 -19.70
N VAL A 469 -38.97 0.47 -18.80
CA VAL A 469 -38.33 1.55 -18.06
C VAL A 469 -36.82 1.41 -18.26
N THR A 470 -36.19 2.48 -18.73
CA THR A 470 -34.73 2.56 -18.88
C THR A 470 -34.16 3.61 -17.94
N GLY A 471 -32.96 3.38 -17.40
CA GLY A 471 -32.27 4.33 -16.53
C GLY A 471 -30.80 4.46 -16.89
N GLU A 472 -30.23 5.63 -16.63
CA GLU A 472 -28.80 5.89 -16.67
C GLU A 472 -28.41 6.68 -15.41
N ASP A 473 -27.44 6.17 -14.66
CA ASP A 473 -26.81 6.86 -13.54
C ASP A 473 -25.36 7.20 -13.95
N THR A 474 -24.97 8.48 -13.87
CA THR A 474 -23.58 8.92 -14.08
C THR A 474 -22.98 9.33 -12.73
N TRP A 475 -22.00 8.56 -12.28
CA TRP A 475 -21.32 8.75 -11.01
C TRP A 475 -20.01 9.49 -11.24
N ARG A 476 -19.72 10.51 -10.42
CA ARG A 476 -18.44 11.22 -10.43
C ARG A 476 -18.09 11.76 -9.06
N LEU A 477 -16.81 12.05 -8.86
CA LEU A 477 -16.33 12.72 -7.67
C LEU A 477 -16.14 14.21 -7.91
N GLU A 478 -16.63 15.02 -6.98
CA GLU A 478 -16.43 16.46 -6.94
C GLU A 478 -15.81 16.90 -5.61
N ARG A 479 -15.46 18.20 -5.51
CA ARG A 479 -14.87 18.84 -4.33
C ARG A 479 -13.67 18.04 -3.75
N LYS A 480 -12.82 17.54 -4.64
CA LYS A 480 -11.64 16.69 -4.33
C LYS A 480 -12.02 15.36 -3.65
N GLY A 481 -12.97 14.63 -4.22
CA GLY A 481 -13.39 13.34 -3.69
C GLY A 481 -14.25 13.41 -2.42
N ARG A 482 -14.61 14.60 -1.96
CA ARG A 482 -15.50 14.76 -0.79
C ARG A 482 -16.97 14.62 -1.15
N HIS A 483 -17.32 14.77 -2.42
CA HIS A 483 -18.70 14.67 -2.89
C HIS A 483 -18.79 13.59 -3.96
N LEU A 484 -19.69 12.63 -3.78
CA LEU A 484 -20.10 11.70 -4.81
C LEU A 484 -21.38 12.27 -5.43
N ILE A 485 -21.30 12.56 -6.72
CA ILE A 485 -22.43 13.06 -7.49
C ILE A 485 -22.97 11.93 -8.34
N ILE A 486 -24.28 11.69 -8.24
CA ILE A 486 -25.01 10.74 -9.08
C ILE A 486 -26.08 11.50 -9.83
N ASP A 487 -25.83 11.75 -11.11
CA ASP A 487 -26.85 12.24 -12.02
C ASP A 487 -27.64 11.06 -12.57
N ARG A 488 -28.90 10.97 -12.16
CA ARG A 488 -29.82 9.90 -12.50
C ARG A 488 -30.84 10.37 -13.52
N SER A 489 -31.00 9.62 -14.61
CA SER A 489 -32.04 9.83 -15.61
C SER A 489 -32.85 8.56 -15.80
N VAL A 490 -34.15 8.61 -15.56
CA VAL A 490 -35.09 7.49 -15.76
C VAL A 490 -36.10 7.87 -16.84
N HIS A 491 -36.31 6.97 -17.80
CA HIS A 491 -37.30 7.12 -18.86
C HIS A 491 -38.36 6.04 -18.73
N SER A 492 -39.62 6.45 -18.67
CA SER A 492 -40.79 5.58 -18.56
C SER A 492 -41.92 6.10 -19.46
N PRO A 493 -43.02 5.35 -19.66
CA PRO A 493 -44.19 5.85 -20.39
C PRO A 493 -44.84 7.09 -19.75
N ARG A 494 -44.57 7.37 -18.47
CA ARG A 494 -45.06 8.56 -17.76
C ARG A 494 -44.17 9.80 -17.97
N GLY A 495 -43.05 9.64 -18.69
CA GLY A 495 -42.10 10.71 -18.97
C GLY A 495 -40.68 10.40 -18.49
N LYS A 496 -39.79 11.37 -18.73
CA LYS A 496 -38.41 11.37 -18.24
C LYS A 496 -38.35 12.06 -16.87
N SER A 497 -37.72 11.41 -15.89
CA SER A 497 -37.35 11.99 -14.60
C SER A 497 -35.83 12.13 -14.54
N VAL A 498 -35.35 13.27 -14.04
CA VAL A 498 -33.93 13.52 -13.81
C VAL A 498 -33.74 13.91 -12.35
N SER A 499 -32.73 13.35 -11.70
CA SER A 499 -32.36 13.70 -10.33
C SER A 499 -30.86 13.92 -10.23
N HIS A 500 -30.48 14.92 -9.46
CA HIS A 500 -29.10 15.25 -9.11
C HIS A 500 -28.89 14.88 -7.65
N LEU A 501 -28.16 13.80 -7.37
CA LEU A 501 -27.93 13.35 -6.01
C LEU A 501 -26.51 13.72 -5.58
N VAL A 502 -26.40 14.36 -4.42
CA VAL A 502 -25.13 14.74 -3.82
C VAL A 502 -24.93 13.97 -2.54
N TYR A 503 -23.83 13.24 -2.45
CA TYR A 503 -23.44 12.49 -1.25
C TYR A 503 -22.14 13.04 -0.67
N GLU A 504 -22.08 13.18 0.64
CA GLU A 504 -20.90 13.60 1.38
C GLU A 504 -20.15 12.40 1.95
N ARG A 505 -18.82 12.39 1.75
CA ARG A 505 -17.93 11.38 2.32
C ARG A 505 -17.76 11.61 3.83
N GLN A 506 -17.95 10.56 4.63
CA GLN A 506 -17.78 10.56 6.09
C GLN A 506 -16.37 10.12 6.51
#